data_AF-A0A838TV36-F1
#
_entry.id   AF-A0A838TV36-F1
#
_cell.length_a   1.000
_cell.length_b   1.000
_cell.length_c   1.000
_cell.angle_alpha   90.00
_cell.angle_beta   90.00
_cell.angle_gamma   90.00
#
_symmetry.space_group_name_H-M   'P 1'
#
loop_
_entity.id
_entity.type
_entity.pdbx_description
1 polymer ?
#
loop_
_entity_poly.entity_id
_entity_poly.type
_entity_poly.pdbx_seq_one_letter_code
_entity_poly.pdbx_strand_id
1 'polypeptide(L)'
;MATERFSTAVICMDGRVQGPAHAFIQGETGTTFTDTITGPGIEKQIDEIHDLDVDHPKVADLKTKLTVSTLGHNSEGIVFAKHNECLGNPTLDEEEKDRQLLRGATLIERINTVNGVGDLPVFTI
;
A
#
# COMPACT_ATOMS: atom_id res chain seq x y z
N MET A 1 6.84 23.13 -8.26
CA MET A 1 6.28 22.30 -9.33
C MET A 1 4.78 22.51 -9.31
N ALA A 2 4.15 22.77 -10.44
CA ALA A 2 2.72 23.09 -10.47
C ALA A 2 1.92 21.87 -10.03
N THR A 3 1.30 21.90 -8.85
CA THR A 3 0.16 21.09 -8.36
C THR A 3 0.01 19.66 -8.92
N GLU A 4 1.09 18.90 -9.07
CA GLU A 4 0.99 17.49 -9.44
C GLU A 4 0.47 16.75 -8.20
N ARG A 5 -0.73 16.17 -8.31
CA ARG A 5 -1.41 15.50 -7.21
C ARG A 5 -1.14 14.00 -7.32
N PHE A 6 -0.54 13.44 -6.29
CA PHE A 6 -0.14 12.03 -6.24
C PHE A 6 -1.03 11.23 -5.28
N SER A 7 -1.17 9.94 -5.56
CA SER A 7 -1.63 8.93 -4.63
C SER A 7 -0.66 7.76 -4.63
N THR A 8 -0.77 6.86 -3.65
CA THR A 8 0.06 5.66 -3.57
C THR A 8 -0.81 4.41 -3.75
N ALA A 9 -0.37 3.47 -4.57
CA ALA A 9 -0.91 2.12 -4.65
C ALA A 9 0.10 1.10 -4.13
N VAL A 10 -0.27 0.32 -3.14
CA VAL A 10 0.49 -0.82 -2.61
C VAL A 10 -0.23 -2.09 -3.05
N ILE A 11 0.21 -2.71 -4.13
CA ILE A 11 -0.56 -3.78 -4.80
C ILE A 11 0.34 -4.86 -5.40
N CYS A 12 -0.22 -6.04 -5.66
CA CYS A 12 0.53 -7.11 -6.32
C CYS A 12 1.04 -6.67 -7.70
N MET A 13 2.17 -7.23 -8.14
CA MET A 13 2.77 -6.96 -9.45
C MET A 13 1.99 -7.51 -10.64
N ASP A 14 0.86 -8.19 -10.38
CA ASP A 14 -0.04 -8.66 -11.41
C ASP A 14 -0.54 -7.48 -12.26
N GLY A 15 -0.25 -7.51 -13.56
CA GLY A 15 -0.62 -6.42 -14.48
C GLY A 15 -2.12 -6.18 -14.58
N ARG A 16 -2.96 -7.18 -14.24
CA ARG A 16 -4.43 -7.07 -14.29
C ARG A 16 -4.98 -6.11 -13.24
N VAL A 17 -4.30 -5.93 -12.11
CA VAL A 17 -4.81 -5.12 -10.98
C VAL A 17 -4.30 -3.67 -10.98
N GLN A 18 -3.26 -3.38 -11.75
CA GLN A 18 -2.60 -2.07 -11.78
C GLN A 18 -3.58 -0.94 -12.15
N GLY A 19 -4.18 -1.02 -13.35
CA GLY A 19 -5.12 -0.02 -13.84
C GLY A 19 -6.36 0.16 -12.94
N PRO A 20 -7.05 -0.93 -12.53
CA PRO A 20 -8.18 -0.84 -11.61
C PRO A 20 -7.83 -0.17 -10.27
N ALA A 21 -6.70 -0.52 -9.65
CA ALA A 21 -6.28 0.08 -8.38
C ALA A 21 -5.95 1.58 -8.52
N HIS A 22 -5.26 1.97 -9.60
CA HIS A 22 -4.98 3.37 -9.90
C HIS A 22 -6.26 4.17 -10.11
N ALA A 23 -7.19 3.64 -10.91
CA ALA A 23 -8.47 4.29 -11.16
C ALA A 23 -9.29 4.47 -9.87
N PHE A 24 -9.29 3.46 -8.99
CA PHE A 24 -9.94 3.53 -7.69
C PHE A 24 -9.37 4.67 -6.83
N ILE A 25 -8.06 4.68 -6.57
CA ILE A 25 -7.47 5.67 -5.66
C ILE A 25 -7.51 7.09 -6.24
N GLN A 26 -7.38 7.24 -7.56
CA GLN A 26 -7.55 8.53 -8.24
C GLN A 26 -8.99 9.03 -8.13
N GLY A 27 -9.99 8.14 -8.16
CA GLY A 27 -11.39 8.48 -7.91
C GLY A 27 -11.62 8.99 -6.48
N GLU A 28 -11.05 8.30 -5.49
CA GLU A 28 -11.19 8.67 -4.06
C GLU A 28 -10.48 9.99 -3.70
N THR A 29 -9.33 10.27 -4.34
CA THR A 29 -8.47 11.41 -3.97
C THR A 29 -8.52 12.58 -4.97
N GLY A 30 -8.97 12.35 -6.20
CA GLY A 30 -8.89 13.30 -7.32
C GLY A 30 -7.46 13.53 -7.82
N THR A 31 -6.54 12.62 -7.53
CA THR A 31 -5.12 12.70 -7.93
C THR A 31 -4.94 12.36 -9.41
N THR A 32 -3.83 12.81 -10.00
CA THR A 32 -3.52 12.59 -11.43
C THR A 32 -2.52 11.45 -11.62
N PHE A 33 -1.59 11.31 -10.67
CA PHE A 33 -0.53 10.33 -10.73
C PHE A 33 -0.64 9.36 -9.55
N THR A 34 -0.23 8.11 -9.77
CA THR A 34 -0.23 7.10 -8.72
C THR A 34 1.14 6.43 -8.68
N ASP A 35 1.87 6.66 -7.61
CA ASP A 35 3.08 5.89 -7.31
C ASP A 35 2.67 4.45 -6.99
N THR A 36 3.39 3.48 -7.54
CA THR A 36 3.07 2.06 -7.31
C THR A 36 4.20 1.37 -6.58
N ILE A 37 3.92 0.93 -5.36
CA ILE A 37 4.74 0.01 -4.57
C ILE A 37 4.22 -1.40 -4.86
N THR A 38 5.06 -2.26 -5.43
CA THR A 38 4.60 -3.55 -5.93
C THR A 38 5.55 -4.71 -5.66
N GLY A 39 4.99 -5.92 -5.62
CA GLY A 39 5.67 -7.19 -5.41
C GLY A 39 4.68 -8.36 -5.56
N PRO A 40 5.13 -9.62 -5.68
CA PRO A 40 4.21 -10.76 -5.79
C PRO A 40 3.51 -11.04 -4.45
N GLY A 41 2.18 -10.96 -4.39
CA GLY A 41 1.41 -11.19 -3.15
C GLY A 41 1.84 -10.24 -2.03
N ILE A 42 2.00 -8.95 -2.36
CA ILE A 42 2.58 -7.95 -1.46
C ILE A 42 1.82 -7.84 -0.14
N GLU A 43 0.52 -8.11 -0.12
CA GLU A 43 -0.30 -8.09 1.08
C GLU A 43 0.19 -9.11 2.12
N LYS A 44 0.54 -10.31 1.67
CA LYS A 44 1.12 -11.34 2.51
C LYS A 44 2.53 -10.97 2.97
N GLN A 45 3.34 -10.40 2.08
CA GLN A 45 4.71 -9.99 2.44
C GLN A 45 4.71 -8.92 3.55
N ILE A 46 3.76 -7.98 3.49
CA ILE A 46 3.60 -6.95 4.53
C ILE A 46 3.03 -7.57 5.82
N ASP A 47 2.08 -8.50 5.72
CA ASP A 47 1.59 -9.26 6.88
C ASP A 47 2.71 -10.04 7.59
N GLU A 48 3.68 -10.60 6.87
CA GLU A 48 4.80 -11.32 7.49
C GLU A 48 5.72 -10.43 8.36
N ILE A 49 5.63 -9.10 8.21
CA ILE A 49 6.46 -8.13 8.92
C ILE A 49 5.66 -7.11 9.76
N HIS A 50 4.32 -7.15 9.76
CA HIS A 50 3.48 -6.14 10.40
C HIS A 50 3.69 -5.99 11.93
N ASP A 51 4.09 -7.06 12.63
CA ASP A 51 4.36 -7.06 14.08
C ASP A 51 5.74 -6.45 14.43
N LEU A 52 6.58 -6.19 13.42
CA LEU A 52 7.91 -5.62 13.65
C LEU A 52 7.82 -4.12 13.97
N ASP A 53 8.89 -3.62 14.61
CA ASP A 53 9.07 -2.19 14.80
C ASP A 53 9.24 -1.47 13.46
N VAL A 54 8.78 -0.22 13.35
CA VAL A 54 8.86 0.56 12.11
C VAL A 54 10.30 0.84 11.67
N ASP A 55 11.26 0.80 12.60
CA ASP A 55 12.69 0.99 12.32
C ASP A 55 13.43 -0.35 12.12
N HIS A 56 12.70 -1.47 12.13
CA HIS A 56 13.29 -2.78 11.88
C HIS A 56 13.81 -2.89 10.43
N PRO A 57 15.00 -3.48 10.17
CA PRO A 57 15.60 -3.56 8.83
C PRO A 57 14.70 -4.20 7.75
N LYS A 58 13.85 -5.16 8.13
CA LYS A 58 12.86 -5.77 7.23
C LYS A 58 11.72 -4.84 6.82
N VAL A 59 11.43 -3.80 7.60
CA VAL A 59 10.39 -2.79 7.31
C VAL A 59 10.98 -1.61 6.53
N ALA A 60 12.29 -1.41 6.60
CA ALA A 60 12.99 -0.25 6.05
C ALA A 60 12.67 0.04 4.58
N ASP A 61 12.63 -0.99 3.72
CA ASP A 61 12.33 -0.82 2.29
C ASP A 61 10.90 -0.29 2.05
N LEU A 62 9.90 -0.89 2.69
CA LEU A 62 8.51 -0.41 2.64
C LEU A 62 8.41 1.02 3.17
N LYS A 63 9.05 1.29 4.33
CA LYS A 63 9.08 2.61 4.95
C LYS A 63 9.69 3.65 4.01
N THR A 64 10.84 3.39 3.41
CA THR A 64 11.49 4.31 2.46
C THR A 64 10.59 4.62 1.27
N LYS A 65 9.97 3.60 0.66
CA LYS A 65 9.07 3.79 -0.49
C LYS A 65 7.84 4.62 -0.12
N LEU A 66 7.20 4.31 1.02
CA LEU A 66 6.09 5.08 1.54
C LEU A 66 6.51 6.51 1.84
N THR A 67 7.63 6.75 2.52
CA THR A 67 8.15 8.09 2.81
C THR A 67 8.36 8.91 1.53
N VAL A 68 8.93 8.32 0.48
CA VAL A 68 9.11 9.03 -0.80
C VAL A 68 7.76 9.41 -1.41
N SER A 69 6.79 8.49 -1.42
CA SER A 69 5.47 8.76 -2.02
C SER A 69 4.63 9.73 -1.19
N THR A 70 4.59 9.57 0.14
CA THR A 70 3.73 10.37 1.02
C THR A 70 4.34 11.71 1.39
N LEU A 71 5.65 11.81 1.65
CA LEU A 71 6.30 13.09 1.97
C LEU A 71 6.95 13.75 0.76
N GLY A 72 7.62 12.96 -0.09
CA GLY A 72 8.33 13.49 -1.25
C GLY A 72 7.38 13.98 -2.34
N HIS A 73 6.39 13.17 -2.69
CA HIS A 73 5.36 13.52 -3.68
C HIS A 73 4.06 14.07 -3.08
N ASN A 74 3.97 14.14 -1.75
CA ASN A 74 2.78 14.63 -1.03
C ASN A 74 1.50 13.88 -1.44
N SER A 75 1.58 12.54 -1.44
CA SER A 75 0.43 11.70 -1.79
C SER A 75 -0.78 11.99 -0.91
N GLU A 76 -1.97 11.97 -1.50
CA GLU A 76 -3.22 12.36 -0.84
C GLU A 76 -4.07 11.18 -0.34
N GLY A 77 -3.60 9.96 -0.61
CA GLY A 77 -4.20 8.73 -0.11
C GLY A 77 -3.42 7.51 -0.57
N ILE A 78 -3.65 6.39 0.10
CA ILE A 78 -3.03 5.10 -0.19
C ILE A 78 -4.13 4.07 -0.45
N VAL A 79 -4.05 3.34 -1.55
CA VAL A 79 -4.79 2.07 -1.70
C VAL A 79 -3.86 0.90 -1.43
N PHE A 80 -4.28 -0.01 -0.58
CA PHE A 80 -3.61 -1.28 -0.32
C PHE A 80 -4.57 -2.40 -0.72
N ALA A 81 -4.20 -3.23 -1.69
CA ALA A 81 -5.14 -4.18 -2.29
C ALA A 81 -4.59 -5.61 -2.30
N LYS A 82 -5.48 -6.56 -2.02
CA LYS A 82 -5.28 -7.96 -2.37
C LYS A 82 -5.93 -8.25 -3.74
N HIS A 83 -5.66 -9.43 -4.29
CA HIS A 83 -6.45 -9.90 -5.44
C HIS A 83 -6.63 -11.41 -5.44
N ASN A 84 -7.60 -11.86 -6.22
CA ASN A 84 -7.90 -13.28 -6.38
C ASN A 84 -6.91 -13.96 -7.34
N GLU A 85 -6.73 -15.27 -7.17
CA GLU A 85 -5.85 -16.10 -8.00
C GLU A 85 -4.38 -15.61 -8.02
N CYS A 86 -3.92 -15.06 -6.89
CA CYS A 86 -2.55 -14.56 -6.77
C CYS A 86 -1.55 -15.71 -6.59
N LEU A 87 -0.58 -15.84 -7.50
CA LEU A 87 0.50 -16.83 -7.34
C LEU A 87 1.49 -16.46 -6.23
N GLY A 88 1.62 -15.17 -5.91
CA GLY A 88 2.44 -14.70 -4.79
C GLY A 88 1.80 -14.96 -3.42
N ASN A 89 0.49 -15.18 -3.38
CA ASN A 89 -0.26 -15.57 -2.21
C ASN A 89 -1.26 -16.68 -2.56
N PRO A 90 -0.80 -17.94 -2.66
CA PRO A 90 -1.59 -19.04 -3.21
C PRO A 90 -2.65 -19.61 -2.25
N THR A 91 -2.89 -18.96 -1.10
CA THR A 91 -3.93 -19.43 -0.18
C THR A 91 -5.30 -19.31 -0.83
N LEU A 92 -6.15 -20.33 -0.61
CA LEU A 92 -7.54 -20.35 -1.06
C LEU A 92 -8.51 -19.85 0.03
N ASP A 93 -7.97 -19.59 1.22
CA ASP A 93 -8.73 -19.07 2.36
C ASP A 93 -8.84 -17.55 2.24
N GLU A 94 -10.04 -17.07 1.92
CA GLU A 94 -10.30 -15.64 1.77
C GLU A 94 -10.28 -14.89 3.11
N GLU A 95 -10.67 -15.54 4.22
CA GLU A 95 -10.61 -14.93 5.56
C GLU A 95 -9.15 -14.67 5.96
N GLU A 96 -8.27 -15.62 5.64
CA GLU A 96 -6.83 -15.45 5.84
C GLU A 96 -6.28 -14.29 5.01
N LYS A 97 -6.72 -14.14 3.75
CA LYS A 97 -6.30 -13.00 2.91
C LYS A 97 -6.82 -11.67 3.42
N ASP A 98 -8.06 -11.61 3.91
CA ASP A 98 -8.63 -10.41 4.53
C ASP A 98 -7.84 -10.04 5.79
N ARG A 99 -7.49 -11.02 6.62
CA ARG A 99 -6.67 -10.83 7.82
C ARG A 99 -5.29 -10.27 7.49
N GLN A 100 -4.64 -10.81 6.45
CA GLN A 100 -3.34 -10.32 5.97
C GLN A 100 -3.43 -8.87 5.48
N LEU A 101 -4.47 -8.55 4.70
CA LEU A 101 -4.72 -7.19 4.21
C LEU A 101 -4.89 -6.19 5.36
N LEU A 102 -5.71 -6.52 6.36
CA LEU A 102 -5.97 -5.62 7.49
C LEU A 102 -4.72 -5.42 8.37
N ARG A 103 -3.98 -6.49 8.67
CA ARG A 103 -2.73 -6.40 9.44
C ARG A 103 -1.66 -5.61 8.70
N GLY A 104 -1.54 -5.81 7.39
CA GLY A 104 -0.63 -5.03 6.56
C GLY A 104 -1.01 -3.55 6.51
N ALA A 105 -2.32 -3.23 6.43
CA ALA A 105 -2.81 -1.85 6.49
C ALA A 105 -2.42 -1.18 7.82
N THR A 106 -2.55 -1.89 8.95
CA THR A 106 -2.10 -1.38 10.26
C THR A 106 -0.60 -1.04 10.27
N LEU A 107 0.26 -1.83 9.61
CA LEU A 107 1.68 -1.47 9.49
C LEU A 107 1.88 -0.21 8.64
N ILE A 108 1.15 -0.07 7.52
CA ILE A 108 1.21 1.15 6.67
C ILE A 108 0.79 2.38 7.48
N GLU A 109 -0.29 2.30 8.26
CA GLU A 109 -0.76 3.38 9.14
C GLU A 109 0.26 3.74 10.22
N ARG A 110 0.91 2.74 10.84
CA ARG A 110 2.00 2.96 11.81
C ARG A 110 3.19 3.68 11.18
N ILE A 111 3.58 3.29 9.96
CA ILE A 111 4.65 3.96 9.20
C ILE A 111 4.25 5.41 8.92
N ASN A 112 3.03 5.66 8.43
CA ASN A 112 2.53 7.00 8.15
C ASN A 112 2.48 7.90 9.39
N THR A 113 2.07 7.34 10.53
CA THR A 113 2.06 8.04 11.82
C THR A 113 3.47 8.50 12.20
N VAL A 114 4.47 7.62 12.06
CA VAL A 114 5.88 7.97 12.35
C VAL A 114 6.47 8.93 11.33
N ASN A 115 6.01 8.90 10.08
CA ASN A 115 6.39 9.85 9.03
C ASN A 115 5.70 11.22 9.19
N GLY A 116 4.79 11.40 10.15
CA GLY A 116 4.07 12.67 10.37
C GLY A 116 2.88 12.90 9.42
N VAL A 117 2.40 11.86 8.75
CA VAL A 117 1.22 11.86 7.85
C VAL A 117 0.17 10.86 8.32
N GLY A 118 -0.04 10.77 9.64
CA GLY A 118 -0.94 9.79 10.25
C GLY A 118 -2.42 9.92 9.84
N ASP A 119 -2.84 11.11 9.41
CA ASP A 119 -4.21 11.37 8.95
C ASP A 119 -4.43 11.00 7.46
N LEU A 120 -3.40 10.49 6.78
CA LEU A 120 -3.50 10.13 5.37
C LEU A 120 -4.37 8.87 5.21
N PRO A 121 -5.44 8.91 4.40
CA PRO A 121 -6.37 7.80 4.29
C PRO A 121 -5.71 6.57 3.65
N VAL A 122 -5.92 5.41 4.26
CA VAL A 122 -5.52 4.10 3.74
C VAL A 122 -6.79 3.32 3.41
N PHE A 123 -7.01 3.05 2.13
CA PHE A 123 -8.14 2.29 1.61
C PHE A 123 -7.72 0.84 1.38
N THR A 124 -8.51 -0.11 1.88
CA THR A 124 -8.30 -1.55 1.65
C THR A 124 -9.35 -2.10 0.69
N ILE A 125 -8.90 -2.85 -0.34
CA ILE A 125 -9.77 -3.48 -1.35
C ILE A 125 -9.32 -4.89 -1.74
#